data_AF-A0A9E2TS59-F1
#
_entry.id   AF-A0A9E2TS59-F1
#
_cell.length_a   1.000
_cell.length_b   1.000
_cell.length_c   1.000
_cell.angle_alpha   90.00
_cell.angle_beta   90.00
_cell.angle_gamma   90.00
#
_symmetry.space_group_name_H-M   'P 1'
#
loop_
_entity.id
_entity.type
_entity.pdbx_description
1 polymer ?
#
loop_
_entity_poly.entity_id
_entity_poly.type
_entity_poly.pdbx_seq_one_letter_code
_entity_poly.pdbx_strand_id
1 'polypeptide(L)'
;MPADNLSDLPTQTNPISLERLTQDAVEAARAGTWDRVEACYAKRGILLADFRVDPELARRLCEMDQQVRAALLVAQAGILSLLEDSVQLRRQLRKFTQIDMPSQSLDGRLHVEG
;
A
#
# COMPACT_ATOMS: atom_id res chain seq x y z
N MET A 1 -2.84 -25.77 -49.79
CA MET A 1 -3.15 -26.18 -48.40
C MET A 1 -2.18 -27.29 -48.01
N PRO A 2 -1.19 -26.99 -47.17
CA PRO A 2 -0.79 -27.91 -46.12
C PRO A 2 -1.00 -27.26 -44.74
N ALA A 3 -1.46 -28.10 -43.82
CA ALA A 3 -1.77 -27.77 -42.45
C ALA A 3 -0.50 -27.70 -41.58
N ASP A 4 -0.66 -27.08 -40.42
CA ASP A 4 0.02 -27.38 -39.17
C ASP A 4 1.53 -27.17 -39.12
N ASN A 5 1.91 -25.96 -38.71
CA ASN A 5 2.99 -25.81 -37.75
C ASN A 5 2.52 -24.86 -36.63
N LEU A 6 1.68 -25.41 -35.74
CA LEU A 6 1.61 -24.95 -34.36
C LEU A 6 3.02 -25.11 -33.76
N SER A 7 3.83 -24.07 -33.87
CA SER A 7 4.95 -23.85 -32.96
C SER A 7 4.48 -22.87 -31.88
N ASP A 8 3.49 -23.28 -31.10
CA ASP A 8 3.37 -22.82 -29.73
C ASP A 8 4.52 -23.46 -28.95
N LEU A 9 5.70 -22.85 -29.09
CA LEU A 9 6.82 -23.09 -28.19
C LEU A 9 6.32 -22.82 -26.77
N PRO A 10 6.47 -23.76 -25.81
CA PRO A 10 6.10 -23.50 -24.44
C PRO A 10 6.91 -22.29 -23.98
N THR A 11 6.21 -21.23 -23.58
CA THR A 11 6.76 -20.03 -22.95
C THR A 11 7.80 -20.49 -21.93
N GLN A 12 9.08 -20.31 -22.25
CA GLN A 12 10.16 -20.79 -21.43
C GLN A 12 10.20 -19.91 -20.18
N THR A 13 9.42 -20.28 -19.18
CA THR A 13 9.36 -19.56 -17.92
C THR A 13 10.72 -19.65 -17.24
N ASN A 14 11.41 -18.53 -17.17
CA ASN A 14 12.81 -18.45 -16.75
C ASN A 14 12.88 -18.13 -15.24
N PRO A 15 13.55 -18.95 -14.41
CA PRO A 15 13.69 -18.69 -12.96
C PRO A 15 14.30 -17.31 -12.65
N ILE A 16 15.17 -16.80 -13.52
CA ILE A 16 15.75 -15.44 -13.41
C ILE A 16 14.65 -14.37 -13.47
N SER A 17 13.58 -14.62 -14.22
CA SER A 17 12.45 -13.68 -14.33
C SER A 17 11.61 -13.65 -13.07
N LEU A 18 11.44 -14.77 -12.37
CA LEU A 18 10.72 -14.84 -11.09
C LEU A 18 11.48 -14.11 -9.97
N GLU A 19 12.79 -14.35 -9.87
CA GLU A 19 13.64 -13.65 -8.91
C GLU A 19 13.65 -12.15 -9.18
N ARG A 20 13.84 -11.74 -10.44
CA ARG A 20 13.85 -10.32 -10.81
C ARG A 20 12.51 -9.64 -10.51
N LEU A 21 11.38 -10.25 -10.85
CA LEU A 21 10.06 -9.69 -10.53
C LEU A 21 9.84 -9.54 -9.02
N THR A 22 10.37 -10.47 -8.22
CA THR A 22 10.21 -10.41 -6.77
C THR A 22 11.16 -9.38 -6.16
N GLN A 23 12.37 -9.23 -6.69
CA GLN A 23 13.30 -8.16 -6.33
C GLN A 23 12.73 -6.78 -6.69
N ASP A 24 12.15 -6.63 -7.88
CA ASP A 24 11.46 -5.39 -8.30
C ASP A 24 10.30 -5.05 -7.34
N ALA A 25 9.57 -6.07 -6.86
CA ALA A 25 8.53 -5.88 -5.85
C ALA A 25 9.09 -5.40 -4.51
N VAL A 26 10.24 -5.94 -4.07
CA VAL A 26 10.93 -5.48 -2.85
C VAL A 26 11.31 -4.00 -2.97
N GLU A 27 11.91 -3.61 -4.10
CA GLU A 27 12.31 -2.21 -4.33
C GLU A 27 11.09 -1.29 -4.40
N ALA A 28 10.04 -1.70 -5.10
CA ALA A 28 8.80 -0.95 -5.18
C ALA A 28 8.14 -0.77 -3.80
N ALA A 29 8.15 -1.80 -2.96
CA ALA A 29 7.60 -1.74 -1.60
C ALA A 29 8.42 -0.81 -0.70
N ARG A 30 9.75 -0.85 -0.79
CA ARG A 30 10.63 0.09 -0.07
C ARG A 30 10.41 1.54 -0.49
N ALA A 31 10.10 1.78 -1.77
CA ALA A 31 9.77 3.09 -2.30
C ALA A 31 8.31 3.52 -2.02
N GLY A 32 7.47 2.65 -1.44
CA GLY A 32 6.04 2.93 -1.21
C GLY A 32 5.19 2.94 -2.49
N THR A 33 5.71 2.44 -3.61
CA THR A 33 5.01 2.37 -4.90
C THR A 33 4.15 1.10 -4.99
N TRP A 34 3.05 1.06 -4.24
CA TRP A 34 2.23 -0.15 -4.06
C TRP A 34 1.60 -0.69 -5.36
N ASP A 35 1.19 0.18 -6.29
CA ASP A 35 0.67 -0.24 -7.60
C ASP A 35 1.71 -1.07 -8.39
N ARG A 36 3.00 -0.71 -8.25
CA ARG A 36 4.09 -1.44 -8.88
C ARG A 36 4.34 -2.78 -8.19
N VAL A 37 4.17 -2.85 -6.87
CA VAL A 37 4.21 -4.13 -6.12
C VAL A 37 3.12 -5.07 -6.62
N GLU A 38 1.88 -4.58 -6.76
CA GLU A 38 0.76 -5.34 -7.30
C GLU A 38 1.05 -5.83 -8.72
N ALA A 39 1.52 -4.96 -9.61
CA ALA A 39 1.87 -5.32 -10.99
C ALA A 39 2.96 -6.41 -11.05
N CYS A 40 3.94 -6.39 -10.14
CA CYS A 40 4.96 -7.43 -10.05
C CYS A 40 4.37 -8.77 -9.62
N TYR A 41 3.49 -8.78 -8.61
CA TYR A 41 2.83 -10.00 -8.16
C TYR A 41 1.85 -10.58 -9.20
N ALA A 42 1.13 -9.73 -9.94
CA ALA A 42 0.26 -10.17 -11.02
C ALA A 42 1.07 -10.92 -12.11
N LYS A 43 2.19 -10.34 -12.55
CA LYS A 43 3.10 -10.97 -13.53
C LYS A 43 3.73 -12.26 -12.97
N ARG A 44 4.13 -12.26 -11.71
CA ARG A 44 4.70 -13.44 -11.04
C ARG A 44 3.68 -14.57 -10.93
N GLY A 45 2.41 -14.26 -10.64
CA GLY A 45 1.33 -15.24 -10.59
C GLY A 45 1.14 -15.97 -11.92
N ILE A 46 1.20 -15.23 -13.03
CA ILE A 46 1.16 -15.81 -14.39
C ILE A 46 2.34 -16.76 -14.60
N LEU A 47 3.58 -16.33 -14.28
CA LEU A 47 4.76 -17.19 -14.47
C LEU A 47 4.74 -18.44 -13.58
N LEU A 48 4.25 -18.33 -12.34
CA LEU A 48 4.17 -19.47 -11.43
C LEU A 48 3.13 -20.52 -11.85
N ALA A 49 2.09 -20.13 -12.60
CA ALA A 49 1.08 -21.08 -13.07
C ALA A 49 1.68 -22.13 -14.02
N ASP A 50 2.69 -21.74 -14.80
CA ASP A 50 3.29 -22.57 -15.85
C ASP A 50 4.64 -23.18 -15.44
N PHE A 51 5.11 -22.95 -14.21
CA PHE A 51 6.48 -23.28 -13.80
C PHE A 51 6.57 -24.08 -12.51
N ARG A 52 7.30 -25.20 -12.56
CA ARG A 52 7.71 -25.93 -11.35
C ARG A 52 8.93 -25.25 -10.73
N VAL A 53 8.69 -24.58 -9.61
CA VAL A 53 9.73 -23.95 -8.78
C VAL A 53 10.47 -25.03 -7.99
N ASP A 54 11.80 -25.03 -8.06
CA ASP A 54 12.61 -25.88 -7.19
C ASP A 54 12.62 -25.34 -5.74
N PRO A 55 12.88 -26.19 -4.73
CA PRO A 55 12.77 -25.78 -3.33
C PRO A 55 13.68 -24.61 -2.94
N GLU A 56 14.84 -24.48 -3.57
CA GLU A 56 15.84 -23.48 -3.23
C GLU A 56 15.47 -22.12 -3.83
N LEU A 57 14.95 -22.09 -5.06
CA LEU A 57 14.29 -20.92 -5.62
C LEU A 57 13.05 -20.51 -4.80
N ALA A 58 12.20 -21.47 -4.41
CA ALA A 58 11.01 -21.18 -3.60
C ALA A 58 11.38 -20.51 -2.26
N ARG A 59 12.44 -21.00 -1.59
CA ARG A 59 12.97 -20.40 -0.37
C ARG A 59 13.39 -18.95 -0.59
N ARG A 60 14.17 -18.66 -1.64
CA ARG A 60 14.61 -17.29 -1.96
C ARG A 60 13.44 -16.35 -2.26
N LEU A 61 12.44 -16.81 -3.02
CA LEU A 61 11.24 -16.03 -3.31
C LEU A 61 10.47 -15.69 -2.01
N CYS A 62 10.32 -16.66 -1.11
CA CYS A 62 9.68 -16.44 0.19
C CYS A 62 10.44 -15.43 1.07
N GLU A 63 11.77 -15.46 1.07
CA GLU A 63 12.58 -14.49 1.83
C GLU A 63 12.40 -13.06 1.31
N MET A 64 12.30 -12.88 -0.01
CA MET A 64 11.98 -11.57 -0.59
C MET A 64 10.54 -11.15 -0.29
N ASP A 65 9.57 -12.06 -0.32
CA ASP A 65 8.18 -11.77 0.05
C ASP A 65 8.04 -11.32 1.51
N GLN A 66 8.85 -11.88 2.42
CA GLN A 66 8.91 -11.43 3.80
C GLN A 66 9.41 -9.98 3.91
N GLN A 67 10.34 -9.55 3.05
CA GLN A 67 10.79 -8.15 3.01
C GLN A 67 9.69 -7.21 2.52
N VAL A 68 8.93 -7.61 1.49
CA VAL A 68 7.76 -6.83 1.03
C VAL A 68 6.74 -6.71 2.16
N ARG A 69 6.44 -7.81 2.86
CA ARG A 69 5.54 -7.80 4.01
C ARG A 69 6.03 -6.90 5.13
N ALA A 70 7.31 -6.91 5.44
CA ALA A 70 7.89 -6.03 6.46
C ALA A 70 7.70 -4.56 6.09
N ALA A 71 7.96 -4.19 4.84
CA ALA A 71 7.74 -2.83 4.34
C ALA A 71 6.25 -2.42 4.43
N LEU A 72 5.34 -3.33 4.07
CA LEU A 72 3.89 -3.10 4.18
C LEU A 72 3.46 -2.81 5.62
N LEU A 73 3.96 -3.60 6.59
CA LEU A 73 3.62 -3.39 8.01
C LEU A 73 4.11 -2.03 8.53
N VAL A 74 5.31 -1.60 8.12
CA VAL A 74 5.83 -0.27 8.46
C VAL A 74 4.96 0.82 7.87
N ALA A 75 4.57 0.71 6.59
CA ALA A 75 3.70 1.68 5.95
C ALA A 75 2.32 1.76 6.62
N GLN A 76 1.73 0.63 6.99
CA GLN A 76 0.46 0.58 7.72
C GLN A 76 0.57 1.27 9.08
N ALA A 77 1.63 1.02 9.84
CA ALA A 77 1.87 1.69 11.11
C ALA A 77 2.00 3.22 10.93
N GLY A 78 2.72 3.67 9.90
CA GLY A 78 2.84 5.08 9.58
C GLY A 78 1.49 5.74 9.25
N ILE A 79 0.67 5.09 8.41
CA ILE A 79 -0.67 5.59 8.06
C ILE A 79 -1.56 5.69 9.30
N LEU A 80 -1.55 4.67 10.17
CA LEU A 80 -2.34 4.68 11.40
C LEU A 80 -1.94 5.84 12.32
N SER A 81 -0.64 6.07 12.51
CA SER A 81 -0.14 7.21 13.29
C SER A 81 -0.61 8.55 12.72
N LEU A 82 -0.51 8.73 11.40
CA LEU A 82 -0.96 9.97 10.73
C LEU A 82 -2.47 10.18 10.89
N LEU A 83 -3.26 9.11 10.84
CA LEU A 83 -4.70 9.18 11.07
C LEU A 83 -5.01 9.61 12.50
N GLU A 84 -4.32 9.05 13.50
CA GLU A 84 -4.46 9.45 14.90
C GLU A 84 -4.10 10.91 15.12
N ASP A 85 -2.95 11.34 14.61
CA ASP A 85 -2.50 12.74 14.68
C ASP A 85 -3.51 13.69 14.04
N SER A 86 -4.05 13.32 12.87
CA SER A 86 -5.08 14.12 12.19
C SER A 86 -6.37 14.27 13.02
N VAL A 87 -6.75 13.25 13.78
CA VAL A 87 -7.93 13.29 14.66
C VAL A 87 -7.65 14.20 15.84
N GLN A 88 -6.46 14.10 16.44
CA GLN A 88 -6.05 14.96 17.54
C GLN A 88 -6.01 16.44 17.12
N LEU A 89 -5.40 16.74 15.96
CA LEU A 89 -5.33 18.09 15.42
C LEU A 89 -6.73 18.66 15.15
N ARG A 90 -7.63 17.88 14.53
CA ARG A 90 -9.04 18.30 14.32
C ARG A 90 -9.76 18.57 15.64
N ARG A 91 -9.51 17.78 16.69
CA ARG A 91 -10.09 18.02 18.02
C ARG A 91 -9.56 19.30 18.65
N GLN A 92 -8.27 19.59 18.54
CA GLN A 92 -7.67 20.82 19.05
C GLN A 92 -8.23 22.06 18.33
N LEU A 93 -8.34 22.03 17.01
CA LEU A 93 -8.94 23.12 16.24
C LEU A 93 -10.40 23.39 16.62
N ARG A 94 -11.18 22.33 16.89
CA ARG A 94 -12.55 22.47 17.41
C ARG A 94 -12.59 23.13 18.80
N LYS A 95 -11.63 22.82 19.67
CA LYS A 95 -11.54 23.47 20.99
C LYS A 95 -11.26 24.96 20.85
N PHE A 96 -10.33 25.36 19.99
CA PHE A 96 -10.03 26.79 19.78
C PHE A 96 -11.22 27.56 19.21
N THR A 97 -11.88 27.02 18.18
CA THR A 97 -13.10 27.63 17.60
C THR A 97 -14.26 27.71 18.60
N GLN A 98 -14.36 26.77 19.55
CA GLN A 98 -15.37 26.81 20.61
C GLN A 98 -15.00 27.79 21.75
N ILE A 99 -13.72 27.98 22.02
CA ILE A 99 -13.20 28.95 23.01
C ILE A 99 -13.29 30.40 22.50
N ASP A 100 -13.25 30.63 21.18
CA ASP A 100 -13.52 31.95 20.58
C ASP A 100 -15.03 32.30 20.52
N MET A 101 -15.93 31.34 20.76
CA MET A 101 -17.39 31.47 20.71
C MET A 101 -18.17 31.51 22.06
N PRO A 102 -17.63 31.89 23.24
CA PRO A 102 -18.43 32.07 24.45
C PRO A 102 -18.52 33.53 24.96
N SER A 103 -18.34 34.56 24.12
CA SER A 103 -18.41 35.97 24.58
C SER A 103 -19.22 36.95 23.72
N GLN A 104 -19.94 36.51 22.68
CA GLN A 104 -20.81 37.39 21.89
C GLN A 104 -22.28 36.99 21.97
N SER A 105 -22.84 36.89 23.18
CA SER A 105 -24.30 36.92 23.36
C SER A 105 -24.65 37.01 24.85
N LEU A 106 -25.39 38.07 25.20
CA LEU A 106 -26.04 38.38 26.48
C LEU A 106 -25.36 39.45 27.36
N ASP A 107 -24.92 40.57 26.78
CA ASP A 107 -24.88 41.84 27.50
C ASP A 107 -25.71 42.89 26.74
N GLY A 108 -27.03 42.73 26.81
CA GLY A 108 -27.98 43.52 26.02
C GLY A 108 -29.37 43.64 26.65
N ARG A 109 -29.51 43.38 27.95
CA ARG A 109 -30.73 43.75 28.71
C ARG A 109 -30.40 44.90 29.64
N LEU A 110 -30.23 46.08 29.04
CA LEU A 110 -30.40 47.34 29.75
C LEU A 110 -31.86 47.46 30.15
N HIS A 111 -32.06 47.26 31.44
CA HIS A 111 -32.95 48.00 32.32
C HIS A 111 -33.54 49.28 31.69
N VAL A 112 -34.85 49.31 31.50
CA VAL A 112 -35.62 50.56 31.40
C VAL A 112 -36.80 50.41 32.34
N GLU A 113 -36.68 51.02 33.52
CA GLU A 113 -37.82 51.38 34.36
C GLU A 113 -38.67 52.42 33.63
N GLY A 114 -39.98 52.26 33.71
CA GLY A 114 -41.01 53.18 33.23
C GLY A 114 -42.38 52.70 33.68
#